data_AF-A0A534QSX8-F1
#
_entry.id   AF-A0A534QSX8-F1
#
_cell.length_a   1.000
_cell.length_b   1.000
_cell.length_c   1.000
_cell.angle_alpha   90.00
_cell.angle_beta   90.00
_cell.angle_gamma   90.00
#
_symmetry.space_group_name_H-M   'P 1'
#
loop_
_entity.id
_entity.type
_entity.pdbx_description
1 polymer ?
#
loop_
_entity_poly.entity_id
_entity_poly.type
_entity_poly.pdbx_seq_one_letter_code
_entity_poly.pdbx_strand_id
1 'polypeptide(L)'
;MPLRDRGVRRHLRHRGPHRGAAGLPGETGARLEGTLGVRVDLTDTQRQLRDTVRDFAERRIRPAAAEIDRGGRFPRDIVAELGRLGVLGCCIPEVWGGAGLDAVAYA
;
A
#
# COMPACT_ATOMS: atom_id res chain seq x y z
N MET A 1 -18.06 -28.20 41.06
CA MET A 1 -18.45 -28.85 39.78
C MET A 1 -17.68 -28.16 38.64
N PRO A 2 -16.61 -28.76 38.09
CA PRO A 2 -15.79 -28.09 37.07
C PRO A 2 -16.33 -28.35 35.66
N LEU A 3 -16.50 -27.27 34.88
CA LEU A 3 -16.95 -27.32 33.49
C LEU A 3 -15.83 -27.85 32.58
N ARG A 4 -16.21 -28.80 31.73
CA ARG A 4 -15.34 -29.58 30.85
C ARG A 4 -14.74 -28.73 29.74
N ASP A 5 -13.45 -28.98 29.54
CA ASP A 5 -12.63 -28.74 28.36
C ASP A 5 -13.39 -29.04 27.04
N ARG A 6 -13.58 -28.01 26.20
CA ARG A 6 -14.03 -28.19 24.82
C ARG A 6 -12.82 -28.08 23.90
N GLY A 7 -12.21 -29.22 23.63
CA GLY A 7 -11.22 -29.37 22.57
C GLY A 7 -11.81 -29.00 21.21
N VAL A 8 -11.36 -27.89 20.64
CA VAL A 8 -11.60 -27.57 19.22
C VAL A 8 -10.42 -28.11 18.41
N ARG A 9 -10.52 -29.38 17.99
CA ARG A 9 -9.57 -29.96 17.02
C ARG A 9 -9.91 -29.49 15.59
N ARG A 10 -9.18 -28.46 15.17
CA ARG A 10 -8.41 -28.32 13.91
C ARG A 10 -8.95 -28.99 12.63
N HIS A 11 -9.64 -28.25 11.77
CA HIS A 11 -9.74 -28.59 10.33
C HIS A 11 -9.67 -27.35 9.43
N LEU A 12 -8.46 -26.89 9.09
CA LEU A 12 -8.20 -26.22 7.80
C LEU A 12 -6.80 -26.61 7.31
N ARG A 13 -6.73 -27.78 6.68
CA ARG A 13 -5.69 -28.08 5.68
C ARG A 13 -6.38 -28.24 4.34
N HIS A 14 -6.31 -27.20 3.52
CA HIS A 14 -6.17 -27.41 2.08
C HIS A 14 -5.13 -26.43 1.56
N ARG A 15 -3.92 -26.95 1.39
CA ARG A 15 -2.80 -26.29 0.74
C ARG A 15 -2.98 -26.55 -0.76
N GLY A 16 -3.54 -25.60 -1.49
CA GLY A 16 -3.45 -25.61 -2.95
C GLY A 16 -2.07 -25.05 -3.36
N PRO A 17 -1.40 -25.60 -4.39
CA PRO A 17 -0.24 -24.95 -4.96
C PRO A 17 -0.71 -23.67 -5.66
N HIS A 18 -0.24 -22.50 -5.22
CA HIS A 18 -0.27 -21.32 -6.07
C HIS A 18 0.57 -21.65 -7.29
N ARG A 19 -0.11 -21.98 -8.40
CA ARG A 19 0.48 -22.13 -9.73
C ARG A 19 1.38 -20.92 -9.99
N GLY A 20 2.58 -21.22 -10.48
CA GLY A 20 3.69 -20.28 -10.56
C GLY A 20 3.37 -18.97 -11.27
N ALA A 21 4.16 -17.96 -10.91
CA ALA A 21 4.42 -16.81 -11.76
C ALA A 21 5.00 -17.32 -13.09
N ALA A 22 4.12 -17.64 -14.04
CA ALA A 22 4.46 -17.61 -15.44
C ALA A 22 4.86 -16.16 -15.72
N GLY A 23 6.14 -15.94 -16.00
CA GLY A 23 6.61 -14.66 -16.52
C GLY A 23 5.75 -14.29 -17.73
N LEU A 24 5.29 -13.04 -17.78
CA LEU A 24 4.54 -12.53 -18.91
C LEU A 24 5.42 -12.66 -20.16
N PRO A 25 5.01 -13.43 -21.18
CA PRO A 25 5.77 -13.52 -22.42
C PRO A 25 5.58 -12.22 -23.19
N GLY A 26 6.67 -11.48 -23.43
CA GLY A 26 6.72 -10.47 -24.50
C GLY A 26 6.54 -9.01 -24.08
N GLU A 27 7.17 -8.56 -23.00
CA GLU A 27 7.35 -7.12 -22.72
C GLU A 27 8.43 -6.51 -23.64
N THR A 28 8.33 -6.77 -24.95
CA THR A 28 9.08 -6.02 -25.97
C THR A 28 8.52 -4.62 -25.96
N GLY A 29 9.36 -3.64 -25.59
CA GLY A 29 8.97 -2.26 -25.35
C GLY A 29 8.18 -1.62 -26.49
N ALA A 30 6.86 -1.63 -26.37
CA ALA A 30 6.03 -0.57 -26.88
C ALA A 30 5.99 0.51 -25.80
N ARG A 31 6.81 1.55 -25.95
CA ARG A 31 6.57 2.82 -25.28
C ARG A 31 5.17 3.25 -25.71
N LEU A 32 4.20 3.16 -24.82
CA LEU A 32 2.88 3.75 -25.03
C LEU A 32 3.06 5.26 -25.03
N GLU A 33 3.53 5.82 -26.14
CA GLU A 33 3.51 7.25 -26.38
C GLU A 33 2.08 7.68 -26.64
N GLY A 34 1.53 8.47 -25.72
CA GLY A 34 0.24 9.13 -25.88
C GLY A 34 -0.89 8.49 -25.11
N THR A 35 -0.79 8.43 -23.78
CA THR A 35 -1.99 8.30 -22.94
C THR A 35 -2.75 9.61 -23.01
N LEU A 36 -4.08 9.57 -23.20
CA LEU A 36 -4.99 10.66 -22.82
C LEU A 36 -4.85 10.89 -21.30
N GLY A 37 -3.75 11.50 -20.89
CA GLY A 37 -3.46 11.83 -19.51
C GLY A 37 -4.16 13.14 -19.21
N VAL A 38 -5.04 13.13 -18.20
CA VAL A 38 -5.50 14.36 -17.59
C VAL A 38 -4.28 15.02 -16.96
N ARG A 39 -3.84 16.16 -17.51
CA ARG A 39 -2.83 16.99 -16.88
C ARG A 39 -3.51 17.85 -15.83
N VAL A 40 -3.13 17.63 -14.57
CA VAL A 40 -3.59 18.44 -13.44
C VAL A 40 -2.42 19.30 -12.99
N ASP A 41 -2.62 20.62 -12.97
CA ASP A 41 -1.67 21.52 -12.35
C ASP A 41 -1.82 21.46 -10.84
N LEU A 42 -0.78 20.96 -10.17
CA LEU A 42 -0.80 20.82 -8.72
C LEU A 42 -0.65 22.19 -8.05
N THR A 43 -1.20 22.33 -6.85
CA THR A 43 -0.82 23.41 -5.94
C THR A 43 0.56 23.14 -5.33
N ASP A 44 1.18 24.13 -4.69
CA ASP A 44 2.46 23.92 -4.00
C ASP A 44 2.32 22.90 -2.86
N THR A 45 1.22 22.95 -2.11
CA THR A 45 0.91 21.97 -1.06
C THR A 45 0.82 20.54 -1.62
N GLN A 46 0.11 20.35 -2.74
CA GLN A 46 0.00 19.04 -3.40
C GLN A 46 1.36 18.55 -3.94
N ARG A 47 2.18 19.45 -4.51
CA ARG A 47 3.56 19.11 -4.93
C ARG A 47 4.40 18.64 -3.75
N GLN A 48 4.40 19.40 -2.65
CA GLN A 48 5.16 19.06 -1.45
C GLN A 48 4.74 17.72 -0.85
N LEU A 49 3.42 17.48 -0.76
CA LEU A 49 2.89 16.20 -0.31
C LEU A 49 3.39 15.05 -1.18
N ARG A 50 3.21 15.18 -2.50
CA ARG A 50 3.62 14.17 -3.48
C ARG A 50 5.12 13.86 -3.37
N ASP A 51 5.95 14.89 -3.25
CA ASP A 51 7.41 14.73 -3.20
C ASP A 51 7.84 14.10 -1.86
N THR A 52 7.19 14.48 -0.75
CA THR A 52 7.40 13.86 0.57
C THR A 52 7.03 12.37 0.56
N VAL A 53 5.87 12.03 0.00
CA VAL A 53 5.41 10.63 -0.10
C VAL A 53 6.32 9.81 -1.02
N ARG A 54 6.77 10.41 -2.13
CA ARG A 54 7.72 9.79 -3.05
C ARG A 54 9.01 9.47 -2.32
N ASP A 55 9.62 10.44 -1.65
CA ASP A 55 10.86 10.24 -0.90
C ASP A 55 10.71 9.14 0.16
N PHE A 56 9.59 9.10 0.87
CA PHE A 56 9.30 8.04 1.82
C PHE A 56 9.23 6.66 1.15
N ALA A 57 8.47 6.54 0.05
CA ALA A 57 8.34 5.29 -0.69
C ALA A 57 9.69 4.79 -1.21
N GLU A 58 10.49 5.71 -1.74
CA GLU A 58 11.80 5.45 -2.33
C GLU A 58 12.83 4.97 -1.29
N ARG A 59 12.77 5.52 -0.07
CA ARG A 59 13.73 5.25 1.01
C ARG A 59 13.31 4.12 1.95
N ARG A 60 12.01 3.92 2.18
CA ARG A 60 11.49 2.97 3.20
C ARG A 60 10.73 1.80 2.59
N ILE A 61 9.88 2.04 1.59
CA ILE A 61 9.02 0.99 1.02
C ILE A 61 9.80 0.16 0.01
N ARG A 62 10.40 0.80 -1.00
CA ARG A 62 11.11 0.13 -2.09
C ARG A 62 12.16 -0.90 -1.64
N PRO A 63 13.09 -0.59 -0.70
CA PRO A 63 14.08 -1.59 -0.27
C PRO A 63 13.45 -2.78 0.48
N ALA A 64 12.31 -2.59 1.16
CA ALA A 64 11.64 -3.64 1.92
C ALA A 64 10.65 -4.46 1.09
N ALA A 65 10.18 -3.94 -0.05
CA ALA A 65 9.06 -4.48 -0.82
C ALA A 65 9.24 -5.96 -1.21
N ALA A 66 10.41 -6.34 -1.75
CA ALA A 66 10.67 -7.71 -2.20
C ALA A 66 10.72 -8.74 -1.07
N GLU A 67 11.09 -8.32 0.15
CA GLU A 67 11.08 -9.19 1.32
C GLU A 67 9.66 -9.32 1.89
N ILE A 68 8.92 -8.21 1.94
CA ILE A 68 7.54 -8.16 2.38
C ILE A 68 6.66 -9.06 1.51
N ASP A 69 6.79 -8.97 0.19
CA ASP A 69 6.06 -9.76 -0.79
C ASP A 69 6.33 -11.26 -0.62
N ARG A 70 7.62 -11.66 -0.61
CA ARG A 70 8.02 -13.06 -0.39
C ARG A 70 7.55 -13.62 0.96
N GLY A 71 7.55 -12.79 2.00
CA GLY A 71 7.18 -13.18 3.35
C GLY A 71 5.67 -13.15 3.62
N GLY A 72 4.88 -12.52 2.76
CA GLY A 72 3.44 -12.28 2.99
C GLY A 72 3.15 -11.55 4.31
N ARG A 73 4.09 -10.74 4.81
CA ARG A 73 3.98 -10.10 6.13
C ARG A 73 3.34 -8.73 6.01
N PHE A 74 2.53 -8.36 7.00
CA PHE A 74 2.00 -6.99 7.07
C PHE A 74 3.05 -6.04 7.70
N PRO A 75 3.50 -4.99 6.99
CA PRO A 75 4.58 -4.11 7.46
C PRO A 75 4.07 -3.05 8.44
N ARG A 76 3.79 -3.47 9.68
CA ARG A 76 3.21 -2.61 10.73
C ARG A 76 4.02 -1.35 11.00
N ASP A 77 5.34 -1.45 10.94
CA ASP A 77 6.29 -0.37 11.16
C ASP A 77 6.19 0.71 10.09
N ILE A 78 6.18 0.31 8.81
CA ILE A 78 6.02 1.23 7.67
C ILE A 78 4.65 1.91 7.73
N VAL A 79 3.59 1.14 8.00
CA VAL A 79 2.22 1.68 8.10
C VAL A 79 2.09 2.66 9.28
N ALA A 80 2.70 2.38 10.43
CA ALA A 80 2.71 3.31 11.55
C ALA A 80 3.45 4.62 11.21
N GLU A 81 4.52 4.55 10.43
CA GLU A 81 5.25 5.74 9.98
C GLU A 81 4.45 6.56 8.97
N LEU A 82 3.76 5.92 8.03
CA LEU A 82 2.79 6.58 7.13
C LEU A 82 1.65 7.25 7.90
N GLY A 83 1.17 6.61 8.97
CA GLY A 83 0.16 7.22 9.86
C GLY A 83 0.66 8.51 10.51
N ARG A 84 1.92 8.52 11.00
CA ARG A 84 2.55 9.74 11.55
C ARG A 84 2.79 10.83 10.52
N LEU A 85 2.99 10.45 9.25
CA LEU A 85 3.09 11.39 8.13
C LEU A 85 1.74 12.01 7.74
N GLY A 86 0.61 11.52 8.28
CA GLY A 86 -0.72 12.07 8.02
C GLY A 86 -1.30 11.71 6.64
N VAL A 87 -0.71 10.74 5.94
CA VAL A 87 -1.11 10.36 4.58
C VAL A 87 -2.17 9.26 4.55
N LEU A 88 -2.34 8.54 5.66
CA LEU A 88 -3.40 7.56 5.83
C LEU A 88 -4.70 8.28 6.18
N GLY A 89 -5.55 8.54 5.20
CA GLY A 89 -6.78 9.32 5.36
C GLY A 89 -6.57 10.82 5.13
N CYS A 90 -5.71 11.20 4.18
CA CYS A 90 -5.37 12.60 3.92
C CYS A 90 -6.59 13.50 3.62
N CYS A 91 -7.67 12.96 3.04
CA CYS A 91 -8.90 13.72 2.75
C CYS A 91 -9.86 13.83 3.94
N ILE A 92 -9.57 13.17 5.06
CA ILE A 92 -10.40 13.25 6.26
C ILE A 92 -10.15 14.61 6.93
N PRO A 93 -11.20 15.33 7.39
CA PRO A 93 -11.04 16.59 8.11
C PRO A 93 -10.15 16.48 9.36
N GLU A 94 -9.47 17.57 9.73
CA GLU A 94 -8.54 17.56 10.87
C GLU A 94 -9.24 17.29 12.21
N VAL A 95 -10.54 17.63 12.33
CA VAL A 95 -11.34 17.35 13.53
C VAL A 95 -11.47 15.84 13.83
N TRP A 96 -11.18 14.99 12.84
CA TRP A 96 -11.16 13.53 12.98
C TRP A 96 -9.74 12.95 12.89
N GLY A 97 -8.71 13.80 12.91
CA GLY A 97 -7.31 13.39 12.85
C GLY A 97 -6.76 13.14 11.45
N GLY A 98 -7.45 13.58 10.39
CA GLY A 98 -6.92 13.59 9.02
C GLY A 98 -6.19 14.88 8.65
N ALA A 99 -5.84 15.03 7.37
CA ALA A 99 -5.08 16.19 6.86
C ALA A 99 -5.93 17.24 6.13
N GLY A 100 -7.24 17.02 5.98
CA GLY A 100 -8.15 17.98 5.33
C GLY A 100 -7.86 18.27 3.85
N LEU A 101 -7.13 17.38 3.17
CA LEU A 101 -6.69 17.57 1.79
C LEU A 101 -7.77 17.21 0.76
N ASP A 102 -7.62 17.73 -0.46
CA ASP A 102 -8.56 17.50 -1.54
C ASP A 102 -8.33 16.18 -2.30
N ALA A 103 -9.25 15.85 -3.20
CA ALA A 103 -9.17 14.63 -4.01
C ALA A 103 -7.98 14.63 -5.00
N VAL A 104 -7.47 15.81 -5.39
CA VAL A 104 -6.29 15.91 -6.26
C VAL A 104 -5.04 15.51 -5.50
N ALA A 105 -4.95 15.86 -4.21
CA ALA A 105 -3.86 15.44 -3.34
C ALA A 105 -3.84 13.92 -3.09
N TYR A 106 -4.97 13.24 -3.22
CA TYR A 106 -5.11 11.80 -3.02
C TYR A 106 -4.84 10.94 -4.27
N ALA A 107 -5.10 11.50 -5.46
CA ALA A 107 -5.05 10.78 -6.75
C ALA A 107 -3.62 10.54 -7.25
#